data_AF-A0AAE0GMY6-F1
#
_entry.id   AF-A0AAE0GMY6-F1
#
_cell.length_a   1.000
_cell.length_b   1.000
_cell.length_c   1.000
_cell.angle_alpha   90.00
_cell.angle_beta   90.00
_cell.angle_gamma   90.00
#
_symmetry.space_group_name_H-M   'P 1'
#
loop_
_entity.id
_entity.type
_entity.pdbx_description
1 polymer ?
#
loop_
_entity_poly.entity_id
_entity_poly.type
_entity_poly.pdbx_seq_one_letter_code
_entity_poly.pdbx_strand_id
1 'polypeptide(L)'
;MVLGGSIALMNSVNFPANAGVFDGLVEAKRITNSKYMLGPIRLSRMRLADAKELASGAGAIYVDAQAKLRYACLDCIVPEDNLTAFAKFRDVCTYGIVLKSVTKGPAAKNGPDTANGVEAFAAFDSALSAMLDLDRLLEVSTESNPEDVAAVDASFLKLFAAVDRFELAIQACMGFEPDLALDLNSL
;
A
#
# COMPACT_ATOMS: atom_id res chain seq x y z
N MET A 1 75.37 7.41 29.37
CA MET A 1 74.87 6.05 29.13
C MET A 1 73.35 6.10 29.18
N VAL A 2 72.69 5.62 28.11
CA VAL A 2 71.22 5.37 27.92
C VAL A 2 70.33 6.64 27.90
N LEU A 3 69.88 7.25 26.79
CA LEU A 3 69.07 6.87 25.60
C LEU A 3 67.60 6.42 25.89
N GLY A 4 66.65 7.16 25.28
CA GLY A 4 65.27 6.72 24.96
C GLY A 4 64.20 7.37 25.85
N GLY A 5 63.11 7.95 25.35
CA GLY A 5 62.56 8.05 24.01
C GLY A 5 61.10 8.48 24.16
N SER A 6 60.69 9.54 23.47
CA SER A 6 59.29 9.96 23.39
C SER A 6 58.44 8.89 22.72
N ILE A 7 57.34 8.47 23.34
CA ILE A 7 56.24 7.78 22.65
C ILE A 7 54.94 8.46 23.06
N ALA A 8 54.37 9.17 22.07
CA ALA A 8 53.03 9.71 22.11
C ALA A 8 52.02 8.57 22.33
N LEU A 9 51.10 8.76 23.28
CA LEU A 9 49.87 7.99 23.36
C LEU A 9 49.01 8.33 22.14
N MET A 10 49.19 7.58 21.06
CA MET A 10 48.27 7.59 19.91
C MET A 10 46.98 6.88 20.30
N ASN A 11 45.87 7.60 20.07
CA ASN A 11 44.50 7.12 20.07
C ASN A 11 44.38 5.69 19.50
N SER A 12 43.93 4.75 20.32
CA SER A 12 43.19 3.59 19.80
C SER A 12 41.78 4.07 19.43
N VAL A 13 41.65 4.61 18.21
CA VAL A 13 40.35 4.74 17.56
C VAL A 13 39.84 3.32 17.37
N ASN A 14 38.92 2.93 18.23
CA ASN A 14 38.18 1.69 18.10
C ASN A 14 37.32 1.84 16.84
N PHE A 15 37.79 1.37 15.69
CA PHE A 15 36.95 1.29 14.50
C PHE A 15 35.89 0.23 14.76
N PRO A 16 34.59 0.59 14.79
CA PRO A 16 33.56 -0.43 14.85
C PRO A 16 33.67 -1.31 13.61
N ALA A 17 33.65 -2.63 13.84
CA ALA A 17 33.68 -3.64 12.81
C ALA A 17 32.61 -3.35 11.73
N ASN A 18 33.03 -3.43 10.46
CA ASN A 18 32.23 -3.14 9.28
C ASN A 18 30.96 -4.00 9.19
N ALA A 19 29.86 -3.51 9.77
CA ALA A 19 28.50 -3.83 9.35
C ALA A 19 28.00 -2.87 8.24
N GLY A 20 28.84 -1.96 7.74
CA GLY A 20 28.36 -0.68 7.20
C GLY A 20 28.00 -0.59 5.71
N VAL A 21 28.50 -1.47 4.83
CA VAL A 21 28.37 -1.26 3.37
C VAL A 21 27.30 -2.12 2.72
N PHE A 22 27.26 -3.42 3.07
CA PHE A 22 26.26 -4.34 2.51
C PHE A 22 24.87 -4.13 3.11
N ASP A 23 24.78 -3.85 4.41
CA ASP A 23 23.50 -3.55 5.07
C ASP A 23 22.93 -2.22 4.56
N GLY A 24 23.78 -1.21 4.34
CA GLY A 24 23.37 0.06 3.73
C GLY A 24 22.88 -0.07 2.29
N LEU A 25 23.48 -0.96 1.49
CA LEU A 25 23.03 -1.27 0.13
C LEU A 25 21.67 -1.99 0.10
N VAL A 26 21.47 -2.94 1.02
CA VAL A 26 20.19 -3.65 1.18
C VAL A 26 19.09 -2.67 1.59
N GLU A 27 19.39 -1.77 2.52
CA GLU A 27 18.48 -0.74 2.99
C GLU A 27 18.11 0.27 1.90
N ALA A 28 19.09 0.79 1.16
CA ALA A 28 18.87 1.72 0.05
C ALA A 28 18.05 1.08 -1.08
N LYS A 29 18.29 -0.20 -1.38
CA LYS A 29 17.49 -0.95 -2.34
C LYS A 29 16.06 -1.16 -1.87
N ARG A 30 15.85 -1.40 -0.56
CA ARG A 30 14.52 -1.53 0.05
C ARG A 30 13.72 -0.24 -0.04
N ILE A 31 14.36 0.88 0.31
CA ILE A 31 13.83 2.24 0.15
C ILE A 31 13.45 2.53 -1.30
N THR A 32 14.30 2.17 -2.25
CA THR A 32 14.01 2.36 -3.68
C THR A 32 12.82 1.50 -4.11
N ASN A 33 12.78 0.24 -3.66
CA ASN A 33 11.70 -0.70 -3.98
C ASN A 33 10.35 -0.31 -3.35
N SER A 34 10.35 0.35 -2.19
CA SER A 34 9.10 0.74 -1.52
C SER A 34 8.30 1.75 -2.34
N LYS A 35 8.97 2.62 -3.11
CA LYS A 35 8.30 3.55 -4.05
C LYS A 35 7.49 2.80 -5.10
N TYR A 36 8.04 1.72 -5.63
CA TYR A 36 7.35 0.86 -6.61
C TYR A 36 6.22 0.04 -5.99
N MET A 37 6.33 -0.34 -4.71
CA MET A 37 5.28 -1.11 -4.02
C MET A 37 4.11 -0.22 -3.56
N LEU A 38 4.38 0.99 -3.07
CA LEU A 38 3.37 1.92 -2.56
C LEU A 38 2.72 2.76 -3.66
N GLY A 39 3.44 3.01 -4.77
CA GLY A 39 2.96 3.82 -5.89
C GLY A 39 1.58 3.40 -6.42
N PRO A 40 1.33 2.11 -6.70
CA PRO A 40 0.01 1.65 -7.14
C PRO A 40 -1.11 1.91 -6.12
N ILE A 41 -0.86 1.69 -4.83
CA ILE A 41 -1.86 1.92 -3.76
C ILE A 41 -2.23 3.41 -3.70
N ARG A 42 -1.23 4.29 -3.74
CA ARG A 42 -1.44 5.75 -3.71
C ARG A 42 -2.15 6.26 -4.96
N LEU A 43 -1.78 5.73 -6.14
CA LEU A 43 -2.47 6.03 -7.40
C LEU A 43 -3.93 5.60 -7.36
N SER A 44 -4.21 4.43 -6.80
CA SER A 44 -5.57 3.93 -6.58
C SER A 44 -6.35 4.89 -5.68
N ARG A 45 -5.78 5.31 -4.54
CA ARG A 45 -6.38 6.28 -3.63
C ARG A 45 -6.71 7.62 -4.31
N MET A 46 -5.80 8.16 -5.12
CA MET A 46 -6.06 9.38 -5.89
C MET A 46 -7.24 9.20 -6.85
N ARG A 47 -7.28 8.09 -7.60
CA ARG A 47 -8.37 7.80 -8.55
C ARG A 47 -9.71 7.54 -7.85
N LEU A 48 -9.70 7.03 -6.62
CA LEU A 48 -10.90 6.89 -5.80
C LEU A 48 -11.49 8.25 -5.42
N ALA A 49 -10.66 9.28 -5.24
CA ALA A 49 -11.15 10.65 -4.98
C ALA A 49 -11.93 11.18 -6.19
N ASP A 50 -11.43 10.97 -7.41
CA ASP A 50 -12.15 11.31 -8.63
C ASP A 50 -13.49 10.56 -8.73
N ALA A 51 -13.52 9.26 -8.38
CA ALA A 51 -14.74 8.46 -8.42
C ALA A 51 -15.78 8.97 -7.40
N LYS A 52 -15.32 9.37 -6.21
CA LYS A 52 -16.19 9.98 -5.20
C LYS A 52 -16.75 11.32 -5.68
N GLU A 53 -15.95 12.14 -6.34
CA GLU A 53 -16.40 13.42 -6.89
C GLU A 53 -17.56 13.23 -7.88
N LEU A 54 -17.47 12.22 -8.75
CA LEU A 54 -18.56 11.85 -9.68
C LEU A 54 -19.81 11.29 -9.00
N ALA A 55 -19.65 10.66 -7.84
CA ALA A 55 -20.77 10.15 -7.03
C ALA A 55 -21.40 11.23 -6.13
N SER A 56 -20.82 12.43 -6.07
CA SER A 56 -21.19 13.48 -5.12
C SER A 56 -21.87 14.65 -5.82
N GLY A 57 -22.82 15.29 -5.11
CA GLY A 57 -23.39 16.58 -5.51
C GLY A 57 -24.57 16.50 -6.47
N ALA A 58 -25.04 17.66 -6.92
CA ALA A 58 -26.28 17.81 -7.70
C ALA A 58 -26.23 17.24 -9.13
N GLY A 59 -25.05 16.80 -9.58
CA GLY A 59 -24.84 16.16 -10.87
C GLY A 59 -24.21 14.78 -10.76
N ALA A 60 -24.45 14.08 -9.64
CA ALA A 60 -23.94 12.73 -9.43
C ALA A 60 -24.43 11.78 -10.53
N ILE A 61 -23.52 10.96 -11.05
CA ILE A 61 -23.81 9.91 -12.03
C ILE A 61 -23.12 8.64 -11.54
N TYR A 62 -23.87 7.74 -10.91
CA TYR A 62 -23.35 6.51 -10.30
C TYR A 62 -22.78 5.55 -11.33
N VAL A 63 -23.31 5.53 -12.55
CA VAL A 63 -22.72 4.74 -13.64
C VAL A 63 -21.29 5.21 -13.96
N ASP A 64 -21.07 6.51 -14.06
CA ASP A 64 -19.75 7.08 -14.34
C ASP A 64 -18.82 6.93 -13.12
N ALA A 65 -19.35 7.13 -11.91
CA ALA A 65 -18.62 6.88 -10.68
C ALA A 65 -18.19 5.41 -10.56
N GLN A 66 -19.05 4.46 -10.94
CA GLN A 66 -18.75 3.02 -10.94
C GLN A 66 -17.67 2.68 -11.96
N ALA A 67 -17.76 3.20 -13.18
CA ALA A 67 -16.71 3.01 -14.19
C ALA A 67 -15.36 3.55 -13.69
N LYS A 68 -15.37 4.74 -13.06
CA LYS A 68 -14.18 5.35 -12.48
C LYS A 68 -13.66 4.58 -11.26
N LEU A 69 -14.54 4.03 -10.42
CA LEU A 69 -14.20 3.14 -9.30
C LEU A 69 -13.48 1.89 -9.81
N ARG A 70 -14.02 1.20 -10.82
CA ARG A 70 -13.41 0.00 -11.41
C ARG A 70 -12.01 0.30 -11.94
N TYR A 71 -11.83 1.45 -12.58
CA TYR A 71 -10.52 1.94 -13.01
C TYR A 71 -9.57 2.28 -11.84
N ALA A 72 -10.10 2.86 -10.76
CA ALA A 72 -9.34 3.20 -9.56
C ALA A 72 -8.87 1.96 -8.79
N CYS A 73 -9.61 0.87 -8.84
CA CYS A 73 -9.34 -0.35 -8.08
C CYS A 73 -8.30 -1.27 -8.73
N LEU A 74 -7.62 -0.84 -9.80
CA LEU A 74 -6.47 -1.52 -10.41
C LEU A 74 -6.70 -3.03 -10.49
N ASP A 75 -7.60 -3.46 -11.38
CA ASP A 75 -7.87 -4.88 -11.67
C ASP A 75 -8.38 -5.74 -10.49
N CYS A 76 -8.70 -5.12 -9.34
CA CYS A 76 -9.18 -5.83 -8.14
C CYS A 76 -10.70 -6.11 -8.14
N ILE A 77 -11.51 -5.40 -8.94
CA ILE A 77 -12.99 -5.58 -8.97
C ILE A 77 -13.43 -6.40 -10.19
N VAL A 78 -12.95 -6.04 -11.39
CA VAL A 78 -13.26 -6.74 -12.64
C VAL A 78 -11.94 -7.18 -13.25
N PRO A 79 -11.60 -8.47 -13.19
CA PRO A 79 -10.49 -8.98 -13.97
C PRO A 79 -10.82 -8.77 -15.46
N GLU A 80 -9.85 -8.32 -16.27
CA GLU A 80 -9.99 -8.33 -17.73
C GLU A 80 -10.44 -9.74 -18.20
N ASP A 81 -11.11 -9.87 -19.35
CA ASP A 81 -11.71 -11.13 -19.82
C ASP A 81 -10.71 -12.31 -19.95
N ASN A 82 -9.41 -12.01 -20.01
CA ASN A 82 -8.29 -12.96 -19.98
C ASN A 82 -7.94 -13.43 -18.55
N LEU A 83 -8.27 -12.64 -17.52
CA LEU A 83 -8.02 -12.86 -16.10
C LEU A 83 -9.21 -13.50 -15.36
N THR A 84 -10.44 -13.37 -15.86
CA THR A 84 -11.64 -14.06 -15.34
C THR A 84 -11.52 -15.59 -15.40
N ALA A 85 -10.69 -16.12 -16.31
CA ALA A 85 -10.35 -17.54 -16.38
C ALA A 85 -9.51 -18.04 -15.19
N PHE A 86 -8.93 -17.14 -14.39
CA PHE A 86 -8.16 -17.51 -13.22
C PHE A 86 -9.06 -17.47 -11.97
N ALA A 87 -9.28 -18.63 -11.34
CA ALA A 87 -9.84 -18.80 -10.00
C ALA A 87 -9.01 -18.12 -8.88
N LYS A 88 -8.06 -17.27 -9.26
CA LYS A 88 -7.00 -16.65 -8.49
C LYS A 88 -6.96 -15.14 -8.73
N PHE A 89 -8.07 -14.48 -9.09
CA PHE A 89 -8.06 -13.02 -9.35
C PHE A 89 -7.47 -12.22 -8.18
N ARG A 90 -7.78 -12.60 -6.92
CA ARG A 90 -7.19 -12.01 -5.69
C ARG A 90 -5.68 -12.12 -5.64
N ASP A 91 -5.14 -13.17 -6.24
CA ASP A 91 -3.72 -13.49 -6.24
C ASP A 91 -2.95 -12.74 -7.34
N VAL A 92 -3.64 -12.24 -8.37
CA VAL A 92 -3.07 -11.58 -9.55
C VAL A 92 -3.49 -10.13 -9.69
N CYS A 93 -4.46 -9.65 -8.89
CA CYS A 93 -4.80 -8.24 -8.88
C CYS A 93 -3.64 -7.41 -8.33
N THR A 94 -3.56 -6.13 -8.73
CA THR A 94 -2.46 -5.24 -8.32
C THR A 94 -2.19 -5.24 -6.80
N TYR A 95 -3.22 -5.17 -5.96
CA TYR A 95 -3.04 -5.17 -4.50
C TYR A 95 -2.51 -6.53 -3.98
N GLY A 96 -2.98 -7.64 -4.56
CA GLY A 96 -2.51 -8.99 -4.23
C GLY A 96 -1.03 -9.21 -4.62
N ILE A 97 -0.60 -8.65 -5.75
CA ILE A 97 0.80 -8.66 -6.19
C ILE A 97 1.68 -7.88 -5.20
N VAL A 98 1.25 -6.69 -4.78
CA VAL A 98 1.98 -5.87 -3.80
C VAL A 98 2.10 -6.60 -2.47
N LEU A 99 1.00 -7.14 -1.95
CA LEU A 99 0.97 -7.90 -0.70
C LEU A 99 1.95 -9.08 -0.72
N LYS A 100 1.97 -9.88 -1.78
CA LYS A 100 2.91 -11.00 -1.93
C LYS A 100 4.36 -10.52 -2.00
N SER A 101 4.60 -9.41 -2.70
CA SER A 101 5.94 -8.85 -2.88
C SER A 101 6.54 -8.38 -1.56
N VAL A 102 5.73 -7.81 -0.65
CA VAL A 102 6.20 -7.32 0.65
C VAL A 102 6.13 -8.33 1.79
N THR A 103 5.45 -9.47 1.61
CA THR A 103 5.38 -10.55 2.63
C THR A 103 6.24 -11.77 2.28
N LYS A 104 6.46 -12.05 0.99
CA LYS A 104 7.21 -13.22 0.52
C LYS A 104 8.34 -12.87 -0.45
N GLY A 105 8.44 -11.62 -0.87
CA GLY A 105 9.45 -11.14 -1.81
C GLY A 105 10.70 -10.55 -1.15
N PRO A 106 11.64 -10.06 -1.95
CA PRO A 106 12.92 -9.54 -1.47
C PRO A 106 12.81 -8.25 -0.64
N ALA A 107 11.63 -7.61 -0.62
CA ALA A 107 11.35 -6.43 0.21
C ALA A 107 10.74 -6.80 1.57
N ALA A 108 10.48 -8.09 1.83
CA ALA A 108 9.82 -8.54 3.06
C ALA A 108 10.77 -8.47 4.26
N LYS A 109 10.40 -7.64 5.25
CA LYS A 109 10.97 -7.66 6.61
C LYS A 109 10.14 -8.53 7.54
N ASN A 110 8.83 -8.52 7.32
CA ASN A 110 7.86 -9.25 8.11
C ASN A 110 7.11 -10.23 7.19
N GLY A 111 7.37 -11.52 7.39
CA GLY A 111 6.75 -12.59 6.61
C GLY A 111 5.24 -12.75 6.88
N PRO A 112 4.55 -13.63 6.13
CA PRO A 112 3.10 -13.83 6.26
C PRO A 112 2.66 -14.30 7.66
N ASP A 113 3.53 -15.01 8.38
CA ASP A 113 3.22 -15.58 9.69
C ASP A 113 3.52 -14.61 10.86
N THR A 114 3.95 -13.38 10.56
CA THR A 114 4.19 -12.33 11.56
C THR A 114 2.91 -11.53 11.82
N ALA A 115 2.83 -10.82 12.96
CA ALA A 115 1.69 -9.95 13.26
C ALA A 115 1.44 -8.90 12.14
N ASN A 116 2.50 -8.30 11.61
CA ASN A 116 2.40 -7.34 10.51
C ASN A 116 1.96 -8.01 9.20
N GLY A 117 2.44 -9.22 8.92
CA GLY A 117 1.99 -10.02 7.77
C GLY A 117 0.51 -10.34 7.85
N VAL A 118 0.04 -10.88 8.97
CA VAL A 118 -1.38 -11.19 9.22
C VAL A 118 -2.25 -9.95 9.08
N GLU A 119 -1.83 -8.82 9.63
CA GLU A 119 -2.53 -7.54 9.50
C GLU A 119 -2.59 -7.07 8.03
N ALA A 120 -1.52 -7.24 7.25
CA ALA A 120 -1.52 -6.88 5.83
C ALA A 120 -2.49 -7.75 5.00
N PHE A 121 -2.61 -9.04 5.30
CA PHE A 121 -3.63 -9.90 4.68
C PHE A 121 -5.06 -9.48 5.10
N ALA A 122 -5.27 -9.18 6.38
CA ALA A 122 -6.59 -8.72 6.86
C ALA A 122 -6.98 -7.36 6.25
N ALA A 123 -6.03 -6.43 6.14
CA ALA A 123 -6.25 -5.12 5.53
C ALA A 123 -6.52 -5.23 4.03
N PHE A 124 -5.82 -6.13 3.32
CA PHE A 124 -6.11 -6.46 1.92
C PHE A 124 -7.53 -7.00 1.75
N ASP A 125 -7.93 -7.96 2.57
CA ASP A 125 -9.26 -8.56 2.52
C ASP A 125 -10.36 -7.52 2.78
N SER A 126 -10.11 -6.60 3.72
CA SER A 126 -11.00 -5.47 4.03
C SER A 126 -11.10 -4.49 2.86
N ALA A 127 -9.98 -4.14 2.22
CA ALA A 127 -9.98 -3.22 1.09
C ALA A 127 -10.73 -3.83 -0.10
N LEU A 128 -10.46 -5.09 -0.42
CA LEU A 128 -11.12 -5.78 -1.52
C LEU A 128 -12.63 -5.93 -1.27
N SER A 129 -13.04 -6.26 -0.04
CA SER A 129 -14.46 -6.36 0.30
C SER A 129 -15.15 -5.00 0.15
N ALA A 130 -14.54 -3.92 0.65
CA ALA A 130 -15.08 -2.56 0.50
C ALA A 130 -15.18 -2.11 -0.96
N MET A 131 -14.22 -2.51 -1.81
CA MET A 131 -14.25 -2.24 -3.25
C MET A 131 -15.44 -2.93 -3.92
N LEU A 132 -15.64 -4.22 -3.65
CA LEU A 132 -16.76 -5.01 -4.22
C LEU A 132 -18.11 -4.53 -3.69
N ASP A 133 -18.20 -4.20 -2.41
CA ASP A 133 -19.42 -3.70 -1.79
C ASP A 133 -19.83 -2.34 -2.39
N LEU A 134 -18.88 -1.43 -2.58
CA LEU A 134 -19.16 -0.14 -3.22
C LEU A 134 -19.52 -0.28 -4.70
N ASP A 135 -18.84 -1.16 -5.44
CA ASP A 135 -19.18 -1.41 -6.86
C ASP A 135 -20.61 -1.89 -7.01
N ARG A 136 -21.01 -2.87 -6.18
CA ARG A 136 -22.38 -3.38 -6.14
C ARG A 136 -23.37 -2.33 -5.67
N LEU A 137 -23.00 -1.52 -4.68
CA LEU A 137 -23.87 -0.46 -4.17
C LEU A 137 -24.17 0.56 -5.26
N LEU A 138 -23.15 1.01 -6.02
CA LEU A 138 -23.34 1.92 -7.15
C LEU A 138 -24.19 1.32 -8.28
N GLU A 139 -24.18 -0.01 -8.45
CA GLU A 139 -25.00 -0.70 -9.45
C GLU A 139 -26.51 -0.66 -9.12
N VAL A 140 -26.85 -0.77 -7.82
CA VAL A 140 -28.25 -0.92 -7.37
C VAL A 140 -28.86 0.36 -6.81
N SER A 141 -28.04 1.37 -6.54
CA SER A 141 -28.45 2.64 -5.94
C SER A 141 -28.94 3.64 -6.98
N THR A 142 -29.69 4.64 -6.54
CA THR A 142 -30.09 5.76 -7.39
C THR A 142 -29.75 7.10 -6.73
N GLU A 143 -29.20 8.05 -7.49
CA GLU A 143 -28.74 9.36 -6.99
C GLU A 143 -29.90 10.26 -6.52
N SER A 144 -31.12 9.94 -6.93
CA SER A 144 -32.35 10.64 -6.51
C SER A 144 -32.86 10.20 -5.13
N ASN A 145 -32.36 9.10 -4.57
CA ASN A 145 -32.74 8.60 -3.26
C ASN A 145 -31.73 9.07 -2.18
N PRO A 146 -32.14 9.89 -1.20
CA PRO A 146 -31.25 10.39 -0.16
C PRO A 146 -30.60 9.30 0.71
N GLU A 147 -31.28 8.17 0.92
CA GLU A 147 -30.72 7.05 1.69
C GLU A 147 -29.58 6.38 0.93
N ASP A 148 -29.74 6.21 -0.39
CA ASP A 148 -28.71 5.67 -1.26
C ASP A 148 -27.49 6.60 -1.33
N VAL A 149 -27.72 7.91 -1.45
CA VAL A 149 -26.65 8.92 -1.41
C VAL A 149 -25.84 8.83 -0.12
N ALA A 150 -26.52 8.78 1.02
CA ALA A 150 -25.84 8.64 2.31
C ALA A 150 -25.08 7.30 2.43
N ALA A 151 -25.65 6.21 1.91
CA ALA A 151 -25.01 4.89 1.90
C ALA A 151 -23.77 4.86 1.01
N VAL A 152 -23.83 5.45 -0.18
CA VAL A 152 -22.70 5.56 -1.14
C VAL A 152 -21.58 6.39 -0.53
N ASP A 153 -21.88 7.55 0.04
CA ASP A 153 -20.90 8.40 0.72
C ASP A 153 -20.21 7.67 1.87
N ALA A 154 -20.98 6.99 2.71
CA ALA A 154 -20.45 6.19 3.81
C ALA A 154 -19.58 5.02 3.30
N SER A 155 -19.95 4.40 2.19
CA SER A 155 -19.20 3.30 1.58
C SER A 155 -17.87 3.78 0.98
N PHE A 156 -17.84 4.95 0.33
CA PHE A 156 -16.58 5.59 -0.07
C PHE A 156 -15.65 5.85 1.12
N LEU A 157 -16.17 6.39 2.24
CA LEU A 157 -15.37 6.61 3.44
C LEU A 157 -14.76 5.31 4.00
N LYS A 158 -15.55 4.22 4.01
CA LYS A 158 -15.07 2.89 4.40
C LYS A 158 -13.97 2.39 3.46
N LEU A 159 -14.14 2.57 2.15
CA LEU A 159 -13.15 2.16 1.16
C LEU A 159 -11.84 2.95 1.33
N PHE A 160 -11.89 4.28 1.49
CA PHE A 160 -10.69 5.07 1.77
C PHE A 160 -9.97 4.59 3.03
N ALA A 161 -10.70 4.37 4.12
CA ALA A 161 -10.12 3.87 5.36
C ALA A 161 -9.49 2.48 5.19
N ALA A 162 -10.09 1.60 4.40
CA ALA A 162 -9.56 0.27 4.13
C ALA A 162 -8.30 0.31 3.25
N VAL A 163 -8.26 1.17 2.23
CA VAL A 163 -7.06 1.39 1.40
C VAL A 163 -5.93 2.02 2.21
N ASP A 164 -6.24 3.00 3.06
CA ASP A 164 -5.26 3.64 3.95
C ASP A 164 -4.67 2.63 4.94
N ARG A 165 -5.53 1.80 5.56
CA ARG A 165 -5.10 0.71 6.44
C ARG A 165 -4.21 -0.30 5.69
N PHE A 166 -4.56 -0.64 4.46
CA PHE A 166 -3.75 -1.51 3.63
C PHE A 166 -2.38 -0.90 3.34
N GLU A 167 -2.29 0.37 2.97
CA GLU A 167 -1.02 1.06 2.76
C GLU A 167 -0.12 1.00 4.01
N LEU A 168 -0.67 1.33 5.17
CA LEU A 168 0.04 1.30 6.46
C LEU A 168 0.56 -0.11 6.80
N ALA A 169 -0.25 -1.15 6.54
CA ALA A 169 0.17 -2.53 6.76
C ALA A 169 1.27 -2.97 5.79
N ILE A 170 1.24 -2.50 4.53
CA ILE A 170 2.30 -2.73 3.55
C ILE A 170 3.60 -2.05 3.98
N GLN A 171 3.54 -0.81 4.48
CA GLN A 171 4.70 -0.11 5.05
C GLN A 171 5.31 -0.89 6.23
N ALA A 172 4.48 -1.37 7.16
CA ALA A 172 4.91 -2.20 8.28
C ALA A 172 5.56 -3.51 7.82
N CYS A 173 5.03 -4.17 6.78
CA CYS A 173 5.61 -5.38 6.21
C CYS A 173 7.02 -5.18 5.64
N MET A 174 7.27 -3.99 5.09
CA MET A 174 8.59 -3.56 4.60
C MET A 174 9.51 -3.02 5.71
N GLY A 175 9.01 -2.91 6.95
CA GLY A 175 9.77 -2.44 8.10
C GLY A 175 9.92 -0.93 8.20
N PHE A 176 9.00 -0.16 7.61
CA PHE A 176 8.90 1.28 7.82
C PHE A 176 7.93 1.61 8.97
N GLU A 177 8.12 2.77 9.59
CA GLU A 177 7.11 3.33 10.50
C GLU A 177 5.88 3.71 9.66
N PRO A 178 4.65 3.25 10.02
CA PRO A 178 3.47 3.51 9.23
C PRO A 178 3.10 5.00 9.21
N ASP A 179 3.16 5.62 8.04
CA ASP A 179 2.77 7.01 7.82
C ASP A 179 2.18 7.22 6.42
N LEU A 180 0.94 7.71 6.34
CA LEU A 180 0.28 8.05 5.06
C LEU A 180 0.88 9.30 4.41
N ALA A 181 1.55 10.16 5.19
CA ALA A 181 2.23 11.35 4.70
C ALA A 181 3.67 11.06 4.25
N LEU A 182 4.13 9.80 4.34
CA LEU A 182 5.48 9.40 3.99
C LEU A 182 5.80 9.83 2.56
N ASP A 183 6.66 10.84 2.41
CA ASP A 183 7.09 11.28 1.09
C ASP A 183 8.06 10.24 0.53
N LEU A 184 7.65 9.59 -0.56
CA LEU A 184 8.49 8.61 -1.24
C LEU A 184 9.76 9.25 -1.78
N ASN A 185 9.83 10.58 -1.96
CA ASN A 185 11.07 11.26 -2.36
C ASN A 185 11.99 11.57 -1.17
N SER A 186 11.49 11.48 0.07
CA SER A 186 12.23 11.69 1.31
C SER A 186 12.83 10.41 1.91
N LEU A 187 12.39 9.24 1.42
CA LEU A 187 13.00 7.93 1.63
C LEU A 187 14.20 7.74 0.69
#